data_AF-A0AAE6RFV3-F1
#
_entry.id   AF-A0AAE6RFV3-F1
#
_cell.length_a   1.000
_cell.length_b   1.000
_cell.length_c   1.000
_cell.angle_alpha   90.00
_cell.angle_beta   90.00
_cell.angle_gamma   90.00
#
_symmetry.space_group_name_H-M   'P 1'
#
loop_
_entity.id
_entity.type
_entity.pdbx_description
1 polymer ?
#
loop_
_entity_poly.entity_id
_entity_poly.type
_entity_poly.pdbx_seq_one_letter_code
_entity_poly.pdbx_strand_id
1 'polypeptide(L)'
;MDYKFKTVTAGELLFDYINTSLIGRKNLSQISNLDALQIGGRQQELSSYYSGILSANILSRIIKKANRVVSDIESEKEHQKLMIQYFQRSLEIPRTPSGVDLDRLAALALEAEKTSRKDIISSVRSQFTVTKVNYCYMCGAQVYEKTTIASQKMELEHIWPQSFGGDSTVENLLPACPPCNSEKGSMILWQNAHIHSFTLKPEPSSDELTSIKKKVKIAQHRKEMFEHASTHRKTLKDAALAIGSFNFNEISAIDRDDAVDFFNFQIKRRYAV
;
A
#
# COMPACT_ATOMS: atom_id res chain seq x y z
N MET A 1 0.11 12.31 5.96
CA MET A 1 1.21 11.94 5.06
C MET A 1 0.88 12.41 3.66
N ASP A 2 1.85 13.01 2.97
CA ASP A 2 1.72 13.39 1.56
C ASP A 2 2.25 12.23 0.71
N TYR A 3 1.37 11.53 -0.03
CA TYR A 3 1.71 10.31 -0.79
C TYR A 3 2.43 10.62 -2.10
N LYS A 4 3.55 11.30 -2.03
CA LYS A 4 4.27 11.81 -3.19
C LYS A 4 5.53 11.01 -3.48
N PHE A 5 5.35 9.83 -4.04
CA PHE A 5 6.43 8.93 -4.45
C PHE A 5 6.54 8.84 -5.97
N LYS A 6 7.62 8.23 -6.49
CA LYS A 6 7.76 7.98 -7.93
C LYS A 6 6.91 6.77 -8.31
N THR A 7 5.84 7.02 -9.06
CA THR A 7 4.91 5.99 -9.54
C THR A 7 5.50 5.18 -10.70
N VAL A 8 5.34 3.87 -10.67
CA VAL A 8 5.81 2.92 -11.69
C VAL A 8 4.72 1.98 -12.21
N THR A 9 3.55 1.94 -11.55
CA THR A 9 2.39 1.16 -12.03
C THR A 9 1.22 2.05 -12.42
N ALA A 10 0.31 1.54 -13.24
CA ALA A 10 -0.92 2.24 -13.58
C ALA A 10 -1.81 2.52 -12.35
N GLY A 11 -1.85 1.59 -11.39
CA GLY A 11 -2.56 1.74 -10.13
C GLY A 11 -1.97 2.83 -9.22
N GLU A 12 -0.64 2.92 -9.16
CA GLU A 12 0.06 3.99 -8.44
C GLU A 12 -0.19 5.36 -9.07
N LEU A 13 -0.17 5.46 -10.41
CA LEU A 13 -0.50 6.69 -11.14
C LEU A 13 -1.93 7.16 -10.87
N LEU A 14 -2.90 6.24 -10.88
CA LEU A 14 -4.28 6.54 -10.50
C LEU A 14 -4.37 7.01 -9.05
N PHE A 15 -3.69 6.34 -8.13
CA PHE A 15 -3.67 6.73 -6.72
C PHE A 15 -3.05 8.11 -6.50
N ASP A 16 -1.93 8.42 -7.16
CA ASP A 16 -1.31 9.75 -7.10
C ASP A 16 -2.29 10.83 -7.59
N TYR A 17 -2.98 10.59 -8.72
CA TYR A 17 -3.98 11.51 -9.25
C TYR A 17 -5.17 11.71 -8.28
N ILE A 18 -5.63 10.64 -7.60
CA ILE A 18 -6.66 10.73 -6.57
C ILE A 18 -6.19 11.64 -5.42
N ASN A 19 -4.96 11.46 -4.93
CA ASN A 19 -4.46 12.26 -3.81
C ASN A 19 -4.21 13.72 -4.19
N THR A 20 -3.63 13.97 -5.36
CA THR A 20 -3.16 15.30 -5.76
C THR A 20 -4.25 16.15 -6.40
N SER A 21 -5.07 15.57 -7.28
CA SER A 21 -6.08 16.29 -8.06
C SER A 21 -7.48 16.18 -7.47
N LEU A 22 -7.87 14.99 -6.99
CA LEU A 22 -9.24 14.77 -6.49
C LEU A 22 -9.41 15.20 -5.03
N ILE A 23 -8.61 14.65 -4.12
CA ILE A 23 -8.66 15.04 -2.71
C ILE A 23 -7.98 16.39 -2.55
N GLY A 24 -6.75 16.53 -3.04
CA GLY A 24 -6.01 17.78 -3.04
C GLY A 24 -5.53 18.22 -1.66
N ARG A 25 -4.50 19.08 -1.64
CA ARG A 25 -3.82 19.49 -0.39
C ARG A 25 -4.74 20.21 0.60
N LYS A 26 -5.71 21.00 0.10
CA LYS A 26 -6.62 21.77 0.95
C LYS A 26 -7.52 20.87 1.81
N ASN A 27 -8.06 19.81 1.22
CA ASN A 27 -8.92 18.89 1.98
C ASN A 27 -8.09 18.06 2.96
N LEU A 28 -6.87 17.67 2.58
CA LEU A 28 -5.94 17.00 3.49
C LEU A 28 -5.56 17.89 4.69
N SER A 29 -5.34 19.18 4.47
CA SER A 29 -5.05 20.11 5.57
C SER A 29 -6.28 20.39 6.45
N GLN A 30 -7.49 20.30 5.90
CA GLN A 30 -8.70 20.38 6.71
C GLN A 30 -8.81 19.18 7.65
N ILE A 31 -8.52 17.96 7.17
CA ILE A 31 -8.49 16.76 8.02
C ILE A 31 -7.46 16.95 9.15
N SER A 32 -6.26 17.45 8.84
CA SER A 32 -5.23 17.66 9.86
C SER A 32 -5.60 18.69 10.93
N ASN A 33 -6.50 19.61 10.61
CA ASN A 33 -6.89 20.71 11.48
C ASN A 33 -8.21 20.45 12.22
N LEU A 34 -8.76 19.22 12.15
CA LEU A 34 -9.95 18.87 12.92
C LEU A 34 -9.64 18.88 14.42
N ASP A 35 -10.37 19.69 15.18
CA ASP A 35 -10.19 19.81 16.65
C ASP A 35 -10.32 18.47 17.37
N ALA A 36 -11.21 17.59 16.89
CA ALA A 36 -11.39 16.25 17.44
C ALA A 36 -10.13 15.38 17.38
N LEU A 37 -9.19 15.66 16.45
CA LEU A 37 -7.93 14.92 16.33
C LEU A 37 -6.81 15.47 17.23
N GLN A 38 -7.00 16.63 17.87
CA GLN A 38 -6.00 17.22 18.77
C GLN A 38 -5.94 16.50 20.13
N ILE A 39 -6.93 15.67 20.44
CA ILE A 39 -7.02 14.92 21.70
C ILE A 39 -6.26 13.60 21.57
N GLY A 40 -5.46 13.25 22.58
CA GLY A 40 -4.81 11.93 22.68
C GLY A 40 -3.46 11.79 22.00
N GLY A 41 -2.83 12.89 21.56
CA GLY A 41 -1.41 12.88 21.15
C GLY A 41 -1.10 12.13 19.85
N ARG A 42 -2.11 11.89 18.99
CA ARG A 42 -1.97 11.17 17.70
C ARG A 42 -2.50 11.96 16.50
N GLN A 43 -2.52 13.29 16.59
CA GLN A 43 -3.16 14.15 15.58
C GLN A 43 -2.62 13.88 14.17
N GLN A 44 -1.29 13.87 14.00
CA GLN A 44 -0.66 13.70 12.70
C GLN A 44 -0.92 12.30 12.12
N GLU A 45 -0.83 11.29 12.97
CA GLU A 45 -1.02 9.88 12.66
C GLU A 45 -2.47 9.59 12.25
N LEU A 46 -3.44 10.05 13.05
CA LEU A 46 -4.87 9.90 12.76
C LEU A 46 -5.26 10.67 11.50
N SER A 47 -4.74 11.89 11.31
CA SER A 47 -4.97 12.65 10.09
C SER A 47 -4.46 11.91 8.86
N SER A 48 -3.27 11.29 8.97
CA SER A 48 -2.70 10.45 7.93
C SER A 48 -3.51 9.17 7.71
N TYR A 49 -4.05 8.59 8.78
CA TYR A 49 -4.91 7.41 8.72
C TYR A 49 -6.19 7.71 7.94
N TYR A 50 -6.94 8.75 8.33
CA TYR A 50 -8.17 9.14 7.66
C TYR A 50 -7.95 9.50 6.19
N SER A 51 -6.90 10.27 5.91
CA SER A 51 -6.52 10.61 4.53
C SER A 51 -6.25 9.37 3.69
N GLY A 52 -5.44 8.43 4.20
CA GLY A 52 -5.12 7.21 3.46
C GLY A 52 -6.32 6.28 3.27
N ILE A 53 -7.20 6.14 4.28
CA ILE A 53 -8.44 5.37 4.13
C ILE A 53 -9.35 5.99 3.07
N LEU A 54 -9.50 7.31 3.05
CA LEU A 54 -10.29 8.00 2.03
C LEU A 54 -9.74 7.69 0.63
N SER A 55 -8.44 7.88 0.41
CA SER A 55 -7.80 7.61 -0.88
C SER A 55 -7.92 6.15 -1.30
N ALA A 56 -7.67 5.20 -0.39
CA ALA A 56 -7.78 3.77 -0.68
C ALA A 56 -9.23 3.34 -0.95
N ASN A 57 -10.21 3.93 -0.26
CA ASN A 57 -11.62 3.66 -0.49
C ASN A 57 -12.05 4.13 -1.89
N ILE A 58 -11.71 5.37 -2.26
CA ILE A 58 -12.00 5.92 -3.59
C ILE A 58 -11.34 5.06 -4.67
N LEU A 59 -10.03 4.77 -4.54
CA LEU A 59 -9.31 3.90 -5.46
C LEU A 59 -10.01 2.55 -5.64
N SER A 60 -10.37 1.90 -4.53
CA SER A 60 -11.03 0.58 -4.58
C SER A 60 -12.37 0.63 -5.31
N ARG A 61 -13.17 1.66 -5.05
CA ARG A 61 -14.47 1.87 -5.72
C ARG A 61 -14.29 2.11 -7.22
N ILE A 62 -13.31 2.93 -7.59
CA ILE A 62 -12.99 3.23 -8.99
C ILE A 62 -12.53 1.97 -9.74
N ILE A 63 -11.56 1.23 -9.21
CA ILE A 63 -11.04 0.01 -9.86
C ILE A 63 -12.14 -1.06 -9.98
N LYS A 64 -12.95 -1.29 -8.93
CA LYS A 64 -14.06 -2.24 -9.00
C LYS A 64 -15.09 -1.84 -10.05
N LYS A 65 -15.37 -0.54 -10.21
CA LYS A 65 -16.25 -0.06 -11.26
C LYS A 65 -15.63 -0.23 -12.65
N ALA A 66 -14.35 0.09 -12.81
CA ALA A 66 -13.63 -0.09 -14.07
C ALA A 66 -13.64 -1.56 -14.50
N ASN A 67 -13.33 -2.48 -13.58
CA ASN A 67 -13.40 -3.92 -13.82
C ASN A 67 -14.78 -4.36 -14.31
N ARG A 68 -15.85 -3.90 -13.66
CA ARG A 68 -17.22 -4.21 -14.09
C ARG A 68 -17.55 -3.63 -15.46
N VAL A 69 -17.13 -2.39 -15.74
CA VAL A 69 -17.40 -1.75 -17.04
C VAL A 69 -16.68 -2.48 -18.17
N VAL A 70 -15.42 -2.86 -17.95
CA VAL A 70 -14.62 -3.61 -18.94
C VAL A 70 -15.16 -5.03 -19.14
N SER A 71 -15.66 -5.69 -18.08
CA SER A 71 -16.24 -7.04 -18.20
C SER A 71 -17.61 -7.06 -18.87
N ASP A 72 -18.45 -6.06 -18.62
CA ASP A 72 -19.87 -6.09 -18.99
C ASP A 72 -20.15 -5.41 -20.34
N ILE A 73 -19.22 -4.58 -20.85
CA ILE A 73 -19.45 -3.72 -22.02
C ILE A 73 -18.35 -3.96 -23.06
N GLU A 74 -18.72 -4.32 -24.29
CA GLU A 74 -17.74 -4.60 -25.36
C GLU A 74 -17.09 -3.33 -25.93
N SER A 75 -17.84 -2.23 -26.01
CA SER A 75 -17.37 -1.00 -26.64
C SER A 75 -16.48 -0.18 -25.71
N GLU A 76 -15.17 -0.14 -25.99
CA GLU A 76 -14.20 0.73 -25.28
C GLU A 76 -14.62 2.21 -25.30
N LYS A 77 -15.29 2.65 -26.37
CA LYS A 77 -15.79 4.04 -26.48
C LYS A 77 -16.84 4.37 -25.41
N GLU A 78 -17.63 3.39 -24.99
CA GLU A 78 -18.64 3.59 -23.94
C GLU A 78 -18.05 3.48 -22.52
N HIS A 79 -16.88 2.84 -22.35
CA HIS A 79 -16.27 2.66 -21.03
C HIS A 79 -16.02 3.98 -20.33
N GLN A 80 -15.35 4.92 -21.00
CA GLN A 80 -15.00 6.22 -20.44
C GLN A 80 -16.25 7.00 -20.01
N LYS A 81 -17.28 7.03 -20.85
CA LYS A 81 -18.56 7.69 -20.56
C LYS A 81 -19.23 7.09 -19.32
N LEU A 82 -19.25 5.76 -19.19
CA LEU A 82 -19.83 5.09 -18.01
C LEU A 82 -19.02 5.35 -16.73
N MET A 83 -17.70 5.43 -16.83
CA MET A 83 -16.83 5.79 -15.70
C MET A 83 -17.11 7.23 -15.24
N ILE A 84 -17.18 8.19 -16.17
CA ILE A 84 -17.49 9.59 -15.84
C ILE A 84 -18.86 9.71 -15.19
N GLN A 85 -19.89 9.02 -15.72
CA GLN A 85 -21.22 9.01 -15.11
C GLN A 85 -21.19 8.44 -13.68
N TYR A 86 -20.41 7.39 -13.44
CA TYR A 86 -20.24 6.83 -12.09
C TYR A 86 -19.56 7.82 -11.14
N PHE A 87 -18.50 8.50 -11.59
CA PHE A 87 -17.80 9.50 -10.78
C PHE A 87 -18.74 10.62 -10.33
N GLN A 88 -19.59 11.10 -11.24
CA GLN A 88 -20.52 12.18 -10.92
C GLN A 88 -21.69 11.72 -10.04
N ARG A 89 -22.29 10.56 -10.36
CA ARG A 89 -23.55 10.14 -9.72
C ARG A 89 -23.34 9.33 -8.44
N SER A 90 -22.22 8.62 -8.32
CA SER A 90 -22.00 7.67 -7.21
C SER A 90 -20.81 8.04 -6.33
N LEU A 91 -19.81 8.73 -6.88
CA LEU A 91 -18.72 9.30 -6.09
C LEU A 91 -18.94 10.80 -5.79
N GLU A 92 -19.99 11.40 -6.35
CA GLU A 92 -20.36 12.81 -6.16
C GLU A 92 -19.22 13.78 -6.47
N ILE A 93 -18.34 13.43 -7.42
CA ILE A 93 -17.21 14.28 -7.82
C ILE A 93 -17.76 15.44 -8.65
N PRO A 94 -17.65 16.69 -8.18
CA PRO A 94 -18.23 17.84 -8.87
C PRO A 94 -17.47 18.14 -10.17
N ARG A 95 -18.19 18.51 -11.23
CA ARG A 95 -17.59 19.17 -12.40
C ARG A 95 -17.36 20.63 -12.03
N THR A 96 -16.12 21.03 -11.84
CA THR A 96 -15.79 22.46 -11.70
C THR A 96 -14.82 22.89 -12.81
N PRO A 97 -14.88 24.15 -13.31
CA PRO A 97 -14.01 24.63 -14.38
C PRO A 97 -12.50 24.59 -14.05
N SER A 98 -12.17 24.68 -12.76
CA SER A 98 -10.83 24.49 -12.20
C SER A 98 -10.68 23.14 -11.47
N GLY A 99 -11.57 22.20 -11.77
CA GLY A 99 -11.80 20.98 -11.03
C GLY A 99 -10.98 19.79 -11.49
N VAL A 100 -11.38 18.63 -10.95
CA VAL A 100 -10.85 17.34 -11.34
C VAL A 100 -11.15 17.09 -12.82
N ASP A 101 -10.12 16.84 -13.61
CA ASP A 101 -10.29 16.34 -14.97
C ASP A 101 -10.80 14.89 -14.88
N LEU A 102 -12.12 14.74 -15.12
CA LEU A 102 -12.81 13.45 -15.04
C LEU A 102 -12.48 12.54 -16.21
N ASP A 103 -12.15 13.11 -17.37
CA ASP A 103 -11.70 12.35 -18.54
C ASP A 103 -10.35 11.70 -18.23
N ARG A 104 -9.43 12.47 -17.64
CA ARG A 104 -8.14 11.94 -17.17
C ARG A 104 -8.33 10.89 -16.08
N LEU A 105 -9.21 11.12 -15.09
CA LEU A 105 -9.49 10.15 -14.05
C LEU A 105 -10.03 8.83 -14.63
N ALA A 106 -10.93 8.91 -15.62
CA ALA A 106 -11.51 7.74 -16.27
C ALA A 106 -10.46 6.97 -17.07
N ALA A 107 -9.61 7.67 -17.83
CA ALA A 107 -8.52 7.05 -18.57
C ALA A 107 -7.54 6.32 -17.65
N LEU A 108 -7.13 6.94 -16.53
CA LEU A 108 -6.26 6.30 -15.55
C LEU A 108 -6.91 5.08 -14.89
N ALA A 109 -8.21 5.15 -14.60
CA ALA A 109 -8.96 4.03 -14.03
C ALA A 109 -9.01 2.82 -14.96
N LEU A 110 -9.28 3.06 -16.25
CA LEU A 110 -9.35 2.01 -17.26
C LEU A 110 -7.98 1.41 -17.56
N GLU A 111 -6.91 2.22 -17.58
CA GLU A 111 -5.55 1.71 -17.74
C GLU A 111 -5.13 0.84 -16.54
N ALA A 112 -5.40 1.29 -15.32
CA ALA A 112 -5.12 0.50 -14.12
C ALA A 112 -5.89 -0.83 -14.10
N GLU A 113 -7.13 -0.86 -14.59
CA GLU A 113 -7.84 -2.13 -14.75
C GLU A 113 -7.22 -3.00 -15.85
N LYS A 114 -6.83 -2.42 -16.98
CA LYS A 114 -6.22 -3.16 -18.10
C LYS A 114 -4.93 -3.87 -17.69
N THR A 115 -4.16 -3.32 -16.76
CA THR A 115 -2.94 -3.96 -16.24
C THR A 115 -3.20 -4.87 -15.05
N SER A 116 -4.35 -4.73 -14.39
CA SER A 116 -4.75 -5.60 -13.29
C SER A 116 -4.87 -7.05 -13.76
N ARG A 117 -4.58 -7.97 -12.84
CA ARG A 117 -4.73 -9.44 -13.02
C ARG A 117 -3.89 -10.07 -14.15
N LYS A 118 -2.90 -9.37 -14.72
CA LYS A 118 -1.94 -9.95 -15.68
C LYS A 118 -0.84 -10.77 -15.01
N ASP A 119 -0.65 -12.01 -15.44
CA ASP A 119 0.41 -12.89 -14.92
C ASP A 119 1.82 -12.31 -15.08
N ILE A 120 2.73 -12.74 -14.21
CA ILE A 120 4.16 -12.42 -14.30
C ILE A 120 4.77 -13.25 -15.44
N ILE A 121 5.13 -12.58 -16.53
CA ILE A 121 5.75 -13.21 -17.70
C ILE A 121 7.14 -13.79 -17.38
N SER A 122 7.56 -14.78 -18.15
CA SER A 122 8.81 -15.53 -17.91
C SER A 122 10.07 -14.65 -17.92
N SER A 123 10.13 -13.64 -18.79
CA SER A 123 11.26 -12.69 -18.89
C SER A 123 11.39 -11.76 -17.68
N VAL A 124 10.29 -11.49 -16.97
CA VAL A 124 10.32 -10.75 -15.69
C VAL A 124 10.74 -11.70 -14.58
N ARG A 125 10.17 -12.92 -14.55
CA ARG A 125 10.51 -13.94 -13.54
C ARG A 125 12.00 -14.28 -13.55
N SER A 126 12.61 -14.41 -14.72
CA SER A 126 14.02 -14.78 -14.86
C SER A 126 15.00 -13.78 -14.23
N GLN A 127 14.58 -12.52 -14.01
CA GLN A 127 15.41 -11.52 -13.36
C GLN A 127 15.60 -11.78 -11.85
N PHE A 128 14.75 -12.62 -11.25
CA PHE A 128 14.81 -12.96 -9.83
C PHE A 128 15.40 -14.37 -9.57
N THR A 129 15.62 -15.15 -10.62
CA THR A 129 16.12 -16.54 -10.53
C THR A 129 17.63 -16.66 -10.71
N VAL A 130 18.34 -15.54 -10.90
CA VAL A 130 19.80 -15.53 -11.07
C VAL A 130 20.52 -15.95 -9.78
N THR A 131 19.92 -15.64 -8.63
CA THR A 131 20.44 -15.94 -7.30
C THR A 131 19.85 -17.24 -6.75
N LYS A 132 20.71 -18.14 -6.23
CA LYS A 132 20.25 -19.39 -5.60
C LYS A 132 19.43 -19.16 -4.33
N VAL A 133 19.68 -18.04 -3.63
CA VAL A 133 19.01 -17.66 -2.39
C VAL A 133 18.59 -16.20 -2.51
N ASN A 134 17.32 -15.96 -2.23
CA ASN A 134 16.74 -14.62 -2.08
C ASN A 134 16.27 -14.43 -0.65
N TYR A 135 15.93 -13.20 -0.29
CA TYR A 135 15.42 -12.87 1.05
C TYR A 135 14.06 -12.21 0.92
N CYS A 136 13.11 -12.60 1.76
CA CYS A 136 11.82 -11.94 1.83
C CYS A 136 12.02 -10.47 2.20
N TYR A 137 11.56 -9.55 1.37
CA TYR A 137 11.75 -8.11 1.59
C TYR A 137 11.06 -7.58 2.88
N MET A 138 10.07 -8.30 3.39
CA MET A 138 9.32 -7.92 4.60
C MET A 138 9.98 -8.43 5.89
N CYS A 139 10.35 -9.72 5.97
CA CYS A 139 10.84 -10.34 7.22
C CYS A 139 12.30 -10.83 7.17
N GLY A 140 12.93 -10.80 5.99
CA GLY A 140 14.32 -11.22 5.80
C GLY A 140 14.55 -12.72 5.90
N ALA A 141 13.50 -13.54 5.89
CA ALA A 141 13.64 -14.99 5.79
C ALA A 141 14.21 -15.37 4.42
N GLN A 142 15.10 -16.37 4.40
CA GLN A 142 15.60 -16.94 3.15
C GLN A 142 14.47 -17.60 2.37
N VAL A 143 14.46 -17.37 1.06
CA VAL A 143 13.53 -17.98 0.12
C VAL A 143 14.28 -18.48 -1.11
N TYR A 144 13.78 -19.59 -1.66
CA TYR A 144 14.45 -20.32 -2.72
C TYR A 144 13.48 -20.60 -3.86
N GLU A 145 13.97 -20.53 -5.10
CA GLU A 145 13.16 -20.91 -6.27
C GLU A 145 12.78 -22.40 -6.23
N LYS A 146 13.75 -23.25 -5.88
CA LYS A 146 13.59 -24.71 -5.78
C LYS A 146 13.82 -25.15 -4.35
N THR A 147 12.75 -25.50 -3.65
CA THR A 147 12.78 -26.07 -2.30
C THR A 147 11.57 -26.98 -2.10
N THR A 148 11.70 -27.97 -1.22
CA THR A 148 10.59 -28.83 -0.76
C THR A 148 9.84 -28.22 0.42
N ILE A 149 10.42 -27.21 1.09
CA ILE A 149 9.82 -26.54 2.24
C ILE A 149 8.92 -25.43 1.73
N ALA A 150 7.60 -25.65 1.78
CA ALA A 150 6.60 -24.72 1.24
C ALA A 150 6.77 -23.28 1.76
N SER A 151 7.03 -23.09 3.06
CA SER A 151 7.20 -21.77 3.68
C SER A 151 8.46 -21.00 3.26
N GLN A 152 9.39 -21.66 2.56
CA GLN A 152 10.62 -21.07 2.02
C GLN A 152 10.58 -20.94 0.49
N LYS A 153 9.48 -21.32 -0.16
CA LYS A 153 9.33 -21.15 -1.61
C LYS A 153 9.30 -19.67 -1.94
N MET A 154 10.15 -19.22 -2.85
CA MET A 154 10.14 -17.83 -3.29
C MET A 154 8.87 -17.53 -4.07
N GLU A 155 8.16 -16.50 -3.61
CA GLU A 155 7.07 -15.87 -4.33
C GLU A 155 7.52 -14.48 -4.78
N LEU A 156 7.15 -14.09 -6.00
CA LEU A 156 7.34 -12.73 -6.47
C LEU A 156 6.11 -11.94 -6.09
N GLU A 157 6.26 -11.06 -5.11
CA GLU A 157 5.15 -10.31 -4.56
C GLU A 157 5.06 -8.92 -5.18
N HIS A 158 3.84 -8.54 -5.56
CA HIS A 158 3.52 -7.20 -6.05
C HIS A 158 3.48 -6.20 -4.89
N ILE A 159 4.40 -5.23 -4.89
CA ILE A 159 4.48 -4.19 -3.86
C ILE A 159 3.19 -3.37 -3.86
N TRP A 160 2.76 -2.93 -5.05
CA TRP A 160 1.42 -2.44 -5.33
C TRP A 160 0.55 -3.59 -5.82
N PRO A 161 -0.56 -3.94 -5.12
CA PRO A 161 -1.28 -5.17 -5.44
C PRO A 161 -1.89 -5.18 -6.84
N GLN A 162 -1.80 -6.33 -7.48
CA GLN A 162 -2.33 -6.57 -8.83
C GLN A 162 -3.84 -6.31 -8.97
N SER A 163 -4.61 -6.48 -7.89
CA SER A 163 -6.05 -6.20 -7.84
C SER A 163 -6.40 -4.71 -7.83
N PHE A 164 -5.39 -3.83 -7.79
CA PHE A 164 -5.53 -2.38 -7.77
C PHE A 164 -4.64 -1.70 -8.83
N GLY A 165 -4.39 -2.36 -9.97
CA GLY A 165 -3.56 -1.84 -11.06
C GLY A 165 -2.06 -2.00 -10.82
N GLY A 166 -1.67 -3.00 -10.04
CA GLY A 166 -0.26 -3.37 -9.86
C GLY A 166 0.27 -4.13 -11.05
N ASP A 167 1.09 -3.48 -11.86
CA ASP A 167 1.68 -4.08 -13.07
C ASP A 167 2.66 -5.20 -12.69
N SER A 168 2.73 -6.26 -13.49
CA SER A 168 3.68 -7.37 -13.33
C SER A 168 5.06 -7.06 -13.91
N THR A 169 5.65 -5.96 -13.45
CA THR A 169 6.96 -5.45 -13.87
C THR A 169 8.01 -5.68 -12.78
N VAL A 170 9.29 -5.61 -13.16
CA VAL A 170 10.41 -5.79 -12.22
C VAL A 170 10.36 -4.74 -11.11
N GLU A 171 9.94 -3.53 -11.45
CA GLU A 171 9.83 -2.35 -10.61
C GLU A 171 8.74 -2.49 -9.54
N ASN A 172 7.76 -3.36 -9.73
CA ASN A 172 6.68 -3.63 -8.78
C ASN A 172 6.81 -4.99 -8.07
N LEU A 173 7.89 -5.74 -8.32
CA LEU A 173 8.07 -7.09 -7.77
C LEU A 173 9.28 -7.17 -6.84
N LEU A 174 9.08 -7.86 -5.71
CA LEU A 174 10.15 -8.26 -4.79
C LEU A 174 9.94 -9.70 -4.28
N PRO A 175 11.03 -10.42 -3.95
CA PRO A 175 10.92 -11.75 -3.34
C PRO A 175 10.23 -11.68 -1.97
N ALA A 176 9.27 -12.56 -1.74
CA ALA A 176 8.59 -12.74 -0.46
C ALA A 176 8.50 -14.23 -0.10
N CYS A 177 8.42 -14.51 1.21
CA CYS A 177 8.04 -15.84 1.68
C CYS A 177 6.51 -15.97 1.72
N PRO A 178 5.94 -17.17 1.53
CA PRO A 178 4.50 -17.36 1.48
C PRO A 178 3.77 -16.89 2.75
N PRO A 179 4.31 -17.06 3.98
CA PRO A 179 3.67 -16.53 5.17
C PRO A 179 3.54 -15.01 5.19
N CYS A 180 4.48 -14.25 4.63
CA CYS A 180 4.36 -12.78 4.58
C CYS A 180 3.51 -12.34 3.40
N ASN A 181 3.65 -12.99 2.26
CA ASN A 181 2.87 -12.69 1.07
C ASN A 181 1.36 -12.90 1.33
N SER A 182 1.00 -14.07 1.85
CA SER A 182 -0.38 -14.41 2.22
C SER A 182 -0.97 -13.43 3.24
N GLU A 183 -0.20 -13.05 4.26
CA GLU A 183 -0.65 -12.13 5.30
C GLU A 183 -0.83 -10.69 4.78
N LYS A 184 0.06 -10.23 3.88
CA LYS A 184 -0.11 -8.95 3.19
C LYS A 184 -1.37 -8.97 2.34
N GLY A 185 -1.55 -10.02 1.53
CA GLY A 185 -2.62 -10.14 0.56
C GLY A 185 -2.75 -8.88 -0.30
N SER A 186 -3.97 -8.40 -0.49
CA SER A 186 -4.25 -7.18 -1.28
C SER A 186 -4.10 -5.87 -0.50
N MET A 187 -3.32 -5.81 0.58
CA MET A 187 -3.07 -4.57 1.33
C MET A 187 -2.39 -3.52 0.42
N ILE A 188 -3.09 -2.40 0.19
CA ILE A 188 -2.58 -1.26 -0.60
C ILE A 188 -1.84 -0.27 0.30
N LEU A 189 -2.37 0.02 1.48
CA LEU A 189 -1.77 0.93 2.45
C LEU A 189 -1.79 0.30 3.84
N TRP A 190 -0.97 0.82 4.75
CA TRP A 190 -0.91 0.34 6.14
C TRP A 190 -2.25 0.49 6.87
N GLN A 191 -3.06 1.49 6.50
CA GLN A 191 -4.39 1.71 7.06
C GLN A 191 -5.37 0.54 6.83
N ASN A 192 -5.14 -0.31 5.82
CA ASN A 192 -6.00 -1.47 5.54
C ASN A 192 -5.77 -2.65 6.51
N ALA A 193 -4.87 -2.51 7.49
CA ALA A 193 -4.44 -3.61 8.36
C ALA A 193 -5.20 -3.73 9.69
N HIS A 194 -6.30 -2.99 9.89
CA HIS A 194 -7.03 -2.92 11.18
C HIS A 194 -6.09 -2.57 12.34
N ILE A 195 -5.31 -1.50 12.15
CA ILE A 195 -4.26 -1.07 13.07
C ILE A 195 -4.74 -0.77 14.50
N HIS A 196 -6.02 -0.46 14.68
CA HIS A 196 -6.64 -0.19 15.99
C HIS A 196 -7.12 -1.47 16.71
N SER A 197 -6.73 -2.66 16.23
CA SER A 197 -7.15 -3.93 16.82
C SER A 197 -6.40 -4.33 18.08
N PHE A 198 -5.46 -3.50 18.56
CA PHE A 198 -4.74 -3.72 19.80
C PHE A 198 -4.35 -2.37 20.44
N THR A 199 -4.28 -2.40 21.76
CA THR A 199 -3.63 -1.39 22.61
C THR A 199 -3.07 -2.17 23.79
N LEU A 200 -1.76 -2.14 23.98
CA LEU A 200 -1.12 -2.72 25.16
C LEU A 200 -0.93 -1.64 26.22
N LYS A 201 -0.83 -2.06 27.47
CA LYS A 201 -0.42 -1.18 28.57
C LYS A 201 0.96 -0.55 28.31
N PRO A 202 1.30 0.58 28.96
CA PRO A 202 2.68 1.04 29.08
C PRO A 202 3.59 -0.08 29.61
N GLU A 203 4.85 -0.07 29.17
CA GLU A 203 5.84 -1.11 29.49
C GLU A 203 5.32 -2.56 29.34
N PRO A 204 4.82 -2.96 28.15
CA PRO A 204 4.37 -4.32 27.95
C PRO A 204 5.53 -5.31 28.02
N SER A 205 5.22 -6.54 28.42
CA SER A 205 6.19 -7.65 28.40
C SER A 205 6.62 -7.99 26.96
N SER A 206 7.77 -8.67 26.84
CA SER A 206 8.26 -9.17 25.55
C SER A 206 7.24 -10.10 24.86
N ASP A 207 6.50 -10.90 25.64
CA ASP A 207 5.47 -11.80 25.11
C ASP A 207 4.27 -11.02 24.56
N GLU A 208 3.83 -9.97 25.26
CA GLU A 208 2.78 -9.06 24.77
C GLU A 208 3.22 -8.37 23.47
N LEU A 209 4.45 -7.87 23.39
CA LEU A 209 4.99 -7.22 22.18
C LEU A 209 5.07 -8.19 20.99
N THR A 210 5.56 -9.40 21.23
CA THR A 210 5.68 -10.41 20.17
C THR A 210 4.33 -10.94 19.71
N SER A 211 3.29 -10.90 20.56
CA SER A 211 1.90 -11.28 20.24
C SER A 211 1.22 -10.38 19.21
N ILE A 212 1.75 -9.17 18.94
CA ILE A 212 1.25 -8.28 17.89
C ILE A 212 1.14 -9.08 16.58
N LYS A 213 0.00 -8.97 15.90
CA LYS A 213 -0.28 -9.77 14.70
C LYS A 213 0.70 -9.45 13.58
N LYS A 214 1.11 -10.48 12.82
CA LYS A 214 2.03 -10.33 11.68
C LYS A 214 1.53 -9.29 10.66
N LYS A 215 0.22 -9.23 10.39
CA LYS A 215 -0.38 -8.22 9.50
C LYS A 215 -0.06 -6.79 9.91
N VAL A 216 -0.07 -6.52 11.22
CA VAL A 216 0.23 -5.21 11.80
C VAL A 216 1.71 -4.89 11.64
N LYS A 217 2.59 -5.89 11.82
CA LYS A 217 4.04 -5.75 11.57
C LYS A 217 4.36 -5.45 10.09
N ILE A 218 3.67 -6.12 9.17
CA ILE A 218 3.75 -5.83 7.72
C ILE A 218 3.21 -4.43 7.42
N ALA A 219 2.13 -4.01 8.08
CA ALA A 219 1.60 -2.66 7.92
C ALA A 219 2.58 -1.59 8.41
N GLN A 220 3.33 -1.83 9.50
CA GLN A 220 4.39 -0.93 9.95
C GLN A 220 5.51 -0.81 8.91
N HIS A 221 5.94 -1.94 8.33
CA HIS A 221 6.92 -1.94 7.23
C HIS A 221 6.42 -1.12 6.04
N ARG A 222 5.15 -1.29 5.69
CA ARG A 222 4.51 -0.55 4.62
C ARG A 222 4.41 0.95 4.94
N LYS A 223 4.10 1.34 6.17
CA LYS A 223 4.10 2.75 6.61
C LYS A 223 5.47 3.38 6.37
N GLU A 224 6.53 2.75 6.86
CA GLU A 224 7.91 3.24 6.69
C GLU A 224 8.33 3.28 5.21
N MET A 225 7.91 2.29 4.41
CA MET A 225 8.16 2.27 2.96
C MET A 225 7.54 3.48 2.26
N PHE A 226 6.26 3.79 2.52
CA PHE A 226 5.60 4.95 1.93
C PHE A 226 6.18 6.28 2.43
N GLU A 227 6.54 6.38 3.70
CA GLU A 227 7.22 7.55 4.27
C GLU A 227 8.56 7.78 3.59
N HIS A 228 9.37 6.74 3.46
CA HIS A 228 10.67 6.81 2.79
C HIS A 228 10.52 7.16 1.31
N ALA A 229 9.61 6.49 0.58
CA ALA A 229 9.37 6.75 -0.83
C ALA A 229 8.94 8.20 -1.08
N SER A 230 8.05 8.72 -0.22
CA SER A 230 7.52 10.08 -0.35
C SER A 230 8.56 11.14 -0.01
N THR A 231 9.34 10.92 1.06
CA THR A 231 10.40 11.84 1.51
C THR A 231 11.51 11.96 0.47
N HIS A 232 11.89 10.84 -0.17
CA HIS A 232 13.03 10.77 -1.09
C HIS A 232 12.64 10.74 -2.57
N ARG A 233 11.35 10.89 -2.90
CA ARG A 233 10.83 10.78 -4.27
C ARG A 233 11.28 9.50 -5.00
N LYS A 234 11.31 8.39 -4.26
CA LYS A 234 11.71 7.07 -4.76
C LYS A 234 10.50 6.24 -5.15
N THR A 235 10.73 5.14 -5.86
CA THR A 235 9.70 4.12 -6.08
C THR A 235 9.43 3.36 -4.78
N LEU A 236 8.29 2.67 -4.67
CA LEU A 236 8.02 1.82 -3.50
C LEU A 236 9.03 0.67 -3.37
N LYS A 237 9.52 0.14 -4.50
CA LYS A 237 10.59 -0.88 -4.52
C LYS A 237 11.90 -0.35 -3.94
N ASP A 238 12.37 0.79 -4.42
CA ASP A 238 13.62 1.38 -3.93
C ASP A 238 13.51 1.74 -2.44
N ALA A 239 12.32 2.19 -2.00
CA ALA A 239 12.06 2.44 -0.60
C ALA A 239 12.08 1.15 0.23
N ALA A 240 11.43 0.07 -0.23
CA ALA A 240 11.44 -1.22 0.44
C ALA A 240 12.86 -1.79 0.59
N LEU A 241 13.67 -1.66 -0.45
CA LEU A 241 15.08 -2.08 -0.42
C LEU A 241 15.93 -1.21 0.51
N ALA A 242 15.68 0.11 0.55
CA ALA A 242 16.42 1.02 1.42
C ALA A 242 16.08 0.87 2.91
N ILE A 243 14.82 0.61 3.25
CA ILE A 243 14.43 0.33 4.65
C ILE A 243 14.87 -1.06 5.11
N GLY A 244 15.03 -2.00 4.18
CA GLY A 244 15.36 -3.39 4.47
C GLY A 244 14.17 -4.17 5.03
N SER A 245 14.47 -5.36 5.55
CA SER A 245 13.45 -6.23 6.15
C SER A 245 13.38 -6.04 7.65
N PHE A 246 12.28 -6.46 8.28
CA PHE A 246 12.06 -6.36 9.71
C PHE A 246 12.32 -7.68 10.43
N ASN A 247 12.90 -7.62 11.62
CA ASN A 247 12.90 -8.74 12.54
C ASN A 247 11.62 -8.73 13.38
N PHE A 248 10.59 -9.46 12.93
CA PHE A 248 9.27 -9.52 13.60
C PHE A 248 9.27 -10.03 15.05
N ASN A 249 10.42 -10.46 15.58
CA ASN A 249 10.61 -10.89 16.97
C ASN A 249 11.30 -9.82 17.83
N GLU A 250 11.85 -8.75 17.24
CA GLU A 250 12.53 -7.67 17.97
C GLU A 250 11.69 -6.39 17.84
N ILE A 251 10.77 -6.22 18.80
CA ILE A 251 9.80 -5.13 18.85
C ILE A 251 10.02 -4.35 20.13
N SER A 252 9.91 -3.03 20.08
CA SER A 252 9.95 -2.17 21.26
C SER A 252 8.91 -1.06 21.18
N ALA A 253 8.49 -0.56 22.33
CA ALA A 253 7.77 0.72 22.41
C ALA A 253 8.69 1.86 21.95
N ILE A 254 8.10 2.94 21.42
CA ILE A 254 8.84 4.16 21.08
C ILE A 254 8.90 5.06 22.32
N ASP A 255 7.74 5.34 22.89
CA ASP A 255 7.52 5.96 24.20
C ASP A 255 7.10 4.87 25.20
N ARG A 256 7.87 4.71 26.28
CA ARG A 256 7.64 3.66 27.28
C ARG A 256 6.57 4.05 28.29
N ASP A 257 6.33 5.35 28.46
CA ASP A 257 5.38 5.90 29.42
C ASP A 257 3.94 5.91 28.87
N ASP A 258 3.79 5.75 27.54
CA ASP A 258 2.50 5.69 26.84
C ASP A 258 2.10 4.25 26.51
N ALA A 259 0.81 4.04 26.25
CA ALA A 259 0.28 2.76 25.78
C ALA A 259 0.89 2.38 24.43
N VAL A 260 1.15 1.09 24.22
CA VAL A 260 1.67 0.59 22.95
C VAL A 260 0.51 0.29 22.00
N ASP A 261 0.25 1.22 21.10
CA ASP A 261 -0.65 1.10 19.96
C ASP A 261 0.14 1.01 18.65
N PHE A 262 -0.52 1.06 17.48
CA PHE A 262 0.16 1.01 16.17
C PHE A 262 1.18 2.12 15.94
N PHE A 263 0.99 3.28 16.56
CA PHE A 263 1.82 4.46 16.38
C PHE A 263 2.98 4.52 17.38
N ASN A 264 2.90 3.75 18.47
CA ASN A 264 3.88 3.72 19.54
C ASN A 264 4.66 2.39 19.61
N PHE A 265 4.93 1.76 18.47
CA PHE A 265 5.89 0.65 18.41
C PHE A 265 6.80 0.73 17.18
N GLN A 266 7.99 0.15 17.32
CA GLN A 266 8.94 -0.01 16.24
C GLN A 266 9.42 -1.46 16.18
N ILE A 267 9.86 -1.87 14.98
CA ILE A 267 10.46 -3.19 14.75
C ILE A 267 11.89 -2.99 14.31
N LYS A 268 12.81 -3.75 14.90
CA LYS A 268 14.21 -3.68 14.49
C LYS A 268 14.36 -4.13 13.05
N ARG A 269 15.06 -3.31 12.25
CA ARG A 269 15.45 -3.66 10.88
C ARG A 269 16.56 -4.69 10.89
N ARG A 270 16.50 -5.64 9.97
CA ARG A 270 17.64 -6.48 9.61
C ARG A 270 18.50 -5.67 8.66
N TYR A 271 19.76 -5.45 9.02
CA TYR A 271 20.72 -4.82 8.12
C TYR A 271 20.76 -5.60 6.81
N ALA A 272 20.81 -4.88 5.69
CA ALA A 272 21.01 -5.50 4.39
C ALA A 272 22.34 -6.26 4.42
N VAL A 273 22.28 -7.56 4.14
CA VAL A 273 23.47 -8.40 3.89
C VAL A 273 23.89 -8.21 2.44
#